data_AF-A0A645E4S6-F1
#
_entry.id   AF-A0A645E4S6-F1
#
_cell.length_a   1.000
_cell.length_b   1.000
_cell.length_c   1.000
_cell.angle_alpha   90.00
_cell.angle_beta   90.00
_cell.angle_gamma   90.00
#
_symmetry.space_group_name_H-M   'P 1'
#
loop_
_entity.id
_entity.type
_entity.pdbx_description
1 polymer ?
#
loop_
_entity_poly.entity_id
_entity_poly.type
_entity_poly.pdbx_seq_one_letter_code
_entity_poly.pdbx_strand_id
1 'polypeptide(L)' 'MGIDPIVFKLPNSGLAVRSTAEKGLNKDGSSNLENGTSLDLYMNSLDDLINYIKNSNLNFSYN' A
#
# COMPACT_ATOMS: atom_id res chain seq x y z
N MET A 1 1.11 3.14 3.53
CA MET A 1 2.19 3.99 4.05
C MET A 1 2.52 5.04 3.01
N GLY A 2 2.02 6.27 3.17
CA GLY A 2 2.42 7.40 2.32
C GLY A 2 3.57 8.12 3.01
N ILE A 3 4.72 8.25 2.35
CA ILE A 3 5.89 8.94 2.89
C ILE A 3 5.74 10.41 2.53
N ASP A 4 5.86 11.31 3.51
CA ASP A 4 5.88 12.75 3.26
C ASP A 4 7.23 13.11 2.59
N PRO A 5 7.24 13.59 1.34
CA PRO A 5 8.49 13.86 0.65
C PRO A 5 9.19 15.09 1.23
N ILE A 6 10.50 14.99 1.43
CA ILE A 6 11.33 16.13 1.78
C ILE A 6 11.46 17.02 0.53
N VAL A 7 11.11 18.29 0.69
CA VAL A 7 11.22 19.31 -0.35
C VAL A 7 12.29 20.32 0.06
N PHE A 8 13.27 20.56 -0.81
CA PHE A 8 14.27 21.60 -0.61
C PHE A 8 14.43 22.48 -1.85
N LYS A 9 14.65 23.78 -1.62
CA LYS A 9 14.84 24.79 -2.66
C LYS A 9 16.34 25.00 -2.89
N LEU A 10 16.77 24.89 -4.14
CA LEU A 10 18.15 25.19 -4.51
C LEU A 10 18.37 26.72 -4.50
N PRO A 11 19.44 27.22 -3.85
CA PRO A 11 19.71 28.65 -3.79
C PRO A 11 19.78 29.30 -5.17
N ASN A 12 19.22 30.50 -5.30
CA ASN A 12 19.35 31.39 -6.46
C ASN A 12 18.93 30.81 -7.83
N SER A 13 18.27 29.65 -7.88
CA SER A 13 17.91 28.97 -9.13
C SER A 13 16.40 28.88 -9.37
N GLY A 14 15.58 29.13 -8.35
CA GLY A 14 14.13 28.90 -8.41
C GLY A 14 13.73 27.42 -8.49
N LEU A 15 14.70 26.49 -8.48
CA LEU A 15 14.47 25.06 -8.56
C LEU A 15 14.10 24.48 -7.19
N ALA A 16 13.16 23.54 -7.20
CA ALA A 16 12.78 22.74 -6.04
C ALA A 16 13.09 21.26 -6.33
N VAL A 17 13.72 20.59 -5.36
CA VAL A 17 13.99 19.16 -5.42
C VAL A 17 13.09 18.47 -4.42
N ARG A 18 12.43 17.41 -4.88
CA ARG A 18 11.59 16.55 -4.05
C ARG A 18 12.28 15.20 -3.92
N SER A 19 12.52 14.77 -2.68
CA SER A 19 13.17 13.50 -2.37
C SER A 19 12.43 12.77 -1.26
N THR A 20 12.43 11.44 -1.31
CA THR A 20 11.93 10.60 -0.22
C THR A 20 13.11 10.20 0.66
N ALA A 21 13.10 10.60 1.94
CA ALA A 21 14.20 10.24 2.86
C ALA A 21 14.17 8.78 3.30
N GLU A 22 12.98 8.21 3.49
CA GLU A 22 12.83 6.88 4.05
C GLU A 22 12.21 5.93 3.04
N LYS A 23 12.78 4.74 2.90
CA LYS A 23 12.14 3.64 2.17
C LYS A 23 11.26 2.87 3.16
N GLY A 24 9.95 2.92 2.98
CA GLY A 24 9.02 2.09 3.73
C GLY A 24 9.31 0.62 3.46
N LEU A 25 9.75 -0.11 4.49
CA LEU A 25 9.97 -1.54 4.45
C LEU A 25 8.82 -2.28 5.12
N ASN A 26 8.46 -3.40 4.51
CA ASN A 26 7.53 -4.37 5.07
C ASN A 26 8.23 -5.18 6.19
N LYS A 27 7.46 -5.95 6.97
CA LYS A 27 7.99 -6.79 8.06
C LYS A 27 9.00 -7.83 7.56
N ASP A 28 8.88 -8.27 6.31
CA ASP A 28 9.78 -9.22 5.65
C ASP A 28 11.01 -8.55 5.01
N GLY A 29 11.17 -7.22 5.16
CA GLY A 29 12.26 -6.46 4.56
C GLY A 29 12.07 -6.12 3.08
N SER A 30 10.96 -6.55 2.46
CA SER A 30 10.59 -6.14 1.10
C SER A 30 10.04 -4.70 1.09
N SER A 31 9.80 -4.15 -0.10
CA SER A 31 9.22 -2.82 -0.24
C SER A 31 8.25 -2.76 -1.39
N ASN A 32 7.11 -2.12 -1.15
CA ASN A 32 6.07 -1.93 -2.14
C ASN A 32 6.25 -0.63 -2.94
N LEU A 33 7.38 0.08 -2.78
CA LEU A 33 7.56 1.42 -3.34
C LEU A 33 7.66 1.43 -4.88
N GLU A 34 8.35 0.45 -5.47
CA GLU A 34 8.48 0.35 -6.94
C GLU A 34 7.31 -0.39 -7.58
N ASN A 35 6.95 -1.55 -7.02
CA ASN A 35 6.05 -2.50 -7.67
C ASN A 35 4.65 -2.55 -7.04
N GLY A 36 4.38 -1.73 -6.02
CA GLY A 36 3.12 -1.76 -5.29
C GLY A 36 2.96 -3.04 -4.46
N THR A 37 1.71 -3.39 -4.14
CA THR A 37 1.35 -4.64 -3.46
C THR A 37 0.56 -5.52 -4.41
N SER A 38 0.78 -6.84 -4.34
CA SER A 38 -0.13 -7.79 -4.97
C SER A 38 -1.39 -7.94 -4.13
N LEU A 39 -2.53 -8.16 -4.79
CA LEU A 39 -3.77 -8.51 -4.11
C LEU A 39 -3.77 -10.01 -3.78
N ASP A 40 -4.06 -10.35 -2.53
CA ASP A 40 -4.28 -11.75 -2.13
C ASP A 40 -5.59 -12.31 -2.69
N LEU A 41 -6.59 -11.44 -2.86
CA LEU A 41 -7.92 -11.76 -3.38
C LEU A 41 -8.28 -10.79 -4.50
N TYR A 42 -8.56 -11.34 -5.68
CA TYR A 42 -9.10 -10.58 -6.81
C TYR A 42 -10.62 -10.57 -6.75
N MET A 43 -11.20 -9.38 -6.65
CA MET A 43 -12.64 -9.15 -6.61
C MET A 43 -12.98 -8.05 -7.61
N ASN A 44 -14.02 -8.25 -8.40
CA ASN A 44 -14.41 -7.32 -9.44
C ASN A 44 -15.42 -6.27 -8.92
N SER A 45 -16.07 -6.56 -7.80
CA SER A 45 -17.10 -5.70 -7.20
C SER A 45 -17.12 -5.78 -5.68
N LEU A 46 -17.80 -4.82 -5.06
CA LEU A 46 -18.08 -4.83 -3.63
C LEU A 46 -18.97 -6.03 -3.23
N ASP A 47 -19.87 -6.46 -4.12
CA ASP A 47 -20.75 -7.60 -3.87
C ASP A 47 -19.95 -8.90 -3.76
N ASP A 48 -18.89 -9.06 -4.56
CA ASP A 48 -17.97 -10.21 -4.46
C ASP A 48 -17.29 -10.26 -3.09
N LEU A 49 -16.86 -9.09 -2.58
CA LEU A 49 -16.26 -8.96 -1.25
C LEU A 49 -17.25 -9.33 -0.16
N ILE A 50 -18.48 -8.80 -0.24
CA ILE A 50 -19.54 -9.08 0.73
C ILE A 50 -19.87 -10.58 0.74
N ASN A 51 -19.99 -11.21 -0.43
CA ASN A 51 -20.27 -12.64 -0.54
C ASN A 51 -19.12 -13.49 -0.01
N TYR A 52 -17.87 -13.12 -0.31
CA TYR A 52 -16.70 -13.80 0.23
C TYR A 52 -16.67 -13.76 1.76
N ILE A 53 -16.89 -12.57 2.36
CA ILE A 53 -16.92 -12.40 3.83
C ILE A 53 -18.05 -13.23 4.46
N LYS A 54 -19.24 -13.27 3.85
CA LYS A 54 -20.35 -14.08 4.37
C LYS A 54 -20.02 -15.57 4.36
N ASN A 55 -19.43 -16.07 3.29
CA ASN A 55 -19.09 -17.48 3.14
C ASN A 55 -17.87 -17.89 3.99
N SER A 56 -16.90 -17.02 4.19
CA SER A 56 -15.72 -17.32 5.01
C SER A 56 -16.06 -17.42 6.50
N ASN A 57 -16.95 -16.56 7.02
CA ASN A 57 -17.40 -16.62 8.42
C ASN A 57 -18.30 -17.83 8.74
N LEU A 58 -18.99 -18.39 7.74
CA LEU A 58 -19.73 -19.64 7.91
C LEU A 58 -18.81 -20.85 8.14
N ASN A 59 -17.59 -20.83 7.57
CA ASN A 59 -16.62 -21.91 7.72
C ASN A 59 -15.88 -21.92 9.07
N PHE A 60 -15.99 -20.87 9.89
CA PHE A 60 -15.43 -20.84 11.24
C PHE A 60 -16.39 -21.39 12.32
N SER A 61 -17.60 -21.85 11.95
CA SER A 61 -18.62 -22.35 12.91
C SER A 61 -18.75 -23.87 12.99
N TYR A 62 -17.79 -24.65 12.48
CA TYR A 62 -17.74 -26.10 12.74
C TYR A 62 -16.33 -26.52 13.09
N ASN A 63 -16.03 -26.51 14.40
CA ASN A 63 -15.30 -27.52 15.16
C ASN A 63 -15.24 -27.09 16.64
#